data_AF-A0A1Z4KUI6-F1
#
_entry.id   AF-A0A1Z4KUI6-F1
#
_cell.length_a   1.000
_cell.length_b   1.000
_cell.length_c   1.000
_cell.angle_alpha   90.00
_cell.angle_beta   90.00
_cell.angle_gamma   90.00
#
_symmetry.space_group_name_H-M   'P 1'
#
loop_
_entity.id
_entity.type
_entity.pdbx_description
1 polymer ?
#
loop_
_entity_poly.entity_id
_entity_poly.type
_entity_poly.pdbx_seq_one_letter_code
_entity_poly.pdbx_strand_id
1 'polypeptide(L)'
;MCLSNIVIDQANQADVAGIIALAQANDPEHGGMLLGRLETEAVSKTISQMPSIVARKDNQVVGFLLTWPKATVQMPIIGTMLQVYPGNKDAYFNTLAKIRA
;
A
#
# COMPACT_ATOMS: atom_id res chain seq x y z
N MET A 1 17.84 19.96 15.35
CA MET A 1 16.61 19.52 14.67
C MET A 1 16.83 18.09 14.20
N CYS A 2 16.34 17.09 14.94
CA CYS A 2 16.34 15.70 14.49
C CYS A 2 14.94 15.39 13.97
N LEU A 3 14.75 15.53 12.66
CA LEU A 3 13.66 14.86 11.94
C LEU A 3 14.11 13.39 11.89
N SER A 4 13.57 12.44 12.64
CA SER A 4 12.18 12.03 12.57
C SER A 4 12.01 10.79 13.48
N ASN A 5 11.02 10.80 14.40
CA ASN A 5 10.59 9.62 15.16
C ASN A 5 9.80 8.65 14.25
N ILE A 6 10.35 8.35 13.07
CA ILE A 6 9.71 7.44 12.12
C ILE A 6 10.35 6.07 12.28
N VAL A 7 9.53 5.08 12.62
CA VAL A 7 9.91 3.67 12.68
C VAL A 7 9.34 2.99 11.43
N ILE A 8 10.21 2.33 10.66
CA ILE A 8 9.81 1.51 9.51
C ILE A 8 9.99 0.05 9.90
N ASP A 9 8.93 -0.74 9.76
CA ASP A 9 8.92 -2.15 10.16
C ASP A 9 7.92 -2.95 9.32
N GLN A 10 7.93 -4.27 9.48
CA GLN A 10 6.93 -5.15 8.89
C GLN A 10 5.53 -4.81 9.43
N ALA A 11 4.58 -4.68 8.51
CA ALA A 11 3.18 -4.47 8.85
C ALA A 11 2.60 -5.70 9.54
N ASN A 12 1.73 -5.47 10.52
CA ASN A 12 0.96 -6.52 11.19
C ASN A 12 -0.53 -6.13 11.28
N GLN A 13 -1.35 -6.98 11.88
CA GLN A 13 -2.80 -6.77 11.94
C GLN A 13 -3.22 -5.50 12.68
N ALA A 14 -2.40 -5.00 13.62
CA ALA A 14 -2.68 -3.73 14.31
C ALA A 14 -2.55 -2.51 13.39
N ASP A 15 -1.82 -2.62 12.28
CA ASP A 15 -1.59 -1.52 11.34
C ASP A 15 -2.74 -1.32 10.34
N VAL A 16 -3.63 -2.31 10.18
CA VAL A 16 -4.70 -2.32 9.16
C VAL A 16 -5.57 -1.07 9.25
N ALA A 17 -6.01 -0.70 10.46
CA ALA A 17 -6.86 0.48 10.65
C ALA A 17 -6.14 1.77 10.24
N GLY A 18 -4.85 1.91 10.58
CA GLY A 18 -4.05 3.07 10.20
C GLY A 18 -3.79 3.16 8.70
N ILE A 19 -3.54 2.02 8.05
CA ILE A 19 -3.38 1.92 6.59
C ILE A 19 -4.65 2.38 5.87
N ILE A 20 -5.81 1.89 6.29
CA ILE A 20 -7.11 2.25 5.67
C ILE A 20 -7.40 3.74 5.88
N ALA A 21 -7.22 4.26 7.09
CA ALA A 21 -7.43 5.68 7.36
C ALA A 21 -6.51 6.56 6.51
N LEU A 22 -5.24 6.19 6.39
CA LEU A 22 -4.27 6.93 5.57
C LEU A 22 -4.60 6.83 4.07
N ALA A 23 -5.03 5.67 3.59
CA ALA A 23 -5.45 5.49 2.20
C ALA A 23 -6.67 6.35 1.87
N GLN A 24 -7.70 6.36 2.72
CA GLN A 24 -8.92 7.17 2.55
C GLN A 24 -8.63 8.67 2.58
N ALA A 25 -7.75 9.12 3.47
CA ALA A 25 -7.28 10.51 3.49
C ALA A 25 -6.57 10.92 2.20
N ASN A 26 -6.10 9.93 1.43
CA ASN A 26 -5.48 10.08 0.12
C ASN A 26 -6.35 9.50 -1.00
N ASP A 27 -7.68 9.43 -0.83
CA ASP A 27 -8.58 9.01 -1.91
C ASP A 27 -8.47 9.97 -3.13
N PRO A 28 -8.92 9.55 -4.33
CA PRO A 28 -8.87 10.38 -5.53
C PRO A 28 -9.53 11.75 -5.36
N GLU A 29 -10.59 11.84 -4.55
CA GLU A 29 -11.28 13.09 -4.20
C GLU A 29 -10.38 14.07 -3.42
N HIS A 30 -9.34 13.56 -2.75
CA HIS A 30 -8.33 14.32 -2.01
C HIS A 30 -7.00 14.44 -2.77
N GLY A 31 -6.98 14.06 -4.05
CA GLY A 31 -5.82 14.19 -4.94
C GLY A 31 -4.88 12.98 -4.96
N GLY A 32 -5.24 11.85 -4.35
CA GLY A 32 -4.49 10.61 -4.50
C GLY A 32 -5.02 9.77 -5.66
N MET A 33 -4.45 10.02 -6.84
CA MET A 33 -4.94 9.45 -8.11
C MET A 33 -4.63 7.96 -8.32
N LEU A 34 -3.86 7.31 -7.45
CA LEU A 34 -3.15 6.06 -7.77
C LEU A 34 -3.46 4.87 -6.87
N LEU A 35 -4.00 5.09 -5.67
CA LEU A 35 -4.54 4.03 -4.84
C LEU A 35 -6.04 4.01 -5.10
N GLY A 36 -6.53 2.99 -5.81
CA GLY A 36 -7.97 2.71 -5.77
C GLY A 36 -8.42 2.52 -4.32
N ARG A 37 -9.73 2.58 -4.06
CA ARG A 37 -10.25 2.35 -2.71
C ARG A 37 -9.77 1.01 -2.16
N LEU A 38 -9.02 1.05 -1.06
CA LEU A 38 -8.54 -0.14 -0.37
C LEU A 38 -9.64 -0.70 0.54
N GLU A 39 -9.98 -1.97 0.35
CA GLU A 39 -10.90 -2.70 1.22
C GLU A 39 -10.16 -3.28 2.43
N THR A 40 -10.71 -3.11 3.63
CA THR A 40 -10.11 -3.56 4.90
C THR A 40 -9.75 -5.05 4.89
N GLU A 41 -10.66 -5.90 4.39
CA GLU A 41 -10.45 -7.34 4.30
C GLU A 41 -9.28 -7.69 3.37
N ALA A 42 -9.18 -6.99 2.23
CA ALA A 42 -8.09 -7.20 1.29
C ALA A 42 -6.74 -6.83 1.91
N VAL A 43 -6.67 -5.71 2.65
CA VAL A 43 -5.45 -5.29 3.35
C VAL A 43 -5.06 -6.30 4.45
N SER A 44 -6.01 -6.69 5.30
CA SER A 44 -5.77 -7.66 6.39
C SER A 44 -5.28 -9.01 5.86
N LYS A 45 -5.91 -9.52 4.80
CA LYS A 45 -5.50 -10.75 4.13
C LYS A 45 -4.11 -10.64 3.54
N THR A 46 -3.80 -9.52 2.89
CA THR A 46 -2.52 -9.29 2.22
C THR A 46 -1.37 -9.25 3.21
N ILE A 47 -1.53 -8.52 4.32
CA ILE A 47 -0.52 -8.45 5.39
C ILE A 47 -0.23 -9.83 6.00
N SER A 48 -1.24 -10.70 6.07
CA SER A 48 -1.06 -12.08 6.58
C SER A 48 -0.36 -13.01 5.58
N GLN A 49 -0.44 -12.73 4.29
CA GLN A 49 0.04 -13.62 3.22
C GLN A 49 1.40 -13.20 2.65
N MET A 50 1.68 -11.90 2.61
CA MET A 50 2.83 -11.33 1.93
C MET A 50 3.49 -10.24 2.79
N PRO A 51 4.83 -10.15 2.78
CA PRO A 51 5.54 -9.12 3.53
C PRO A 51 5.15 -7.74 3.01
N SER A 52 4.60 -6.92 3.90
CA SER A 52 4.26 -5.51 3.69
C SER A 52 4.96 -4.67 4.75
N ILE A 53 5.21 -3.40 4.47
CA ILE A 53 5.93 -2.50 5.38
C ILE A 53 5.07 -1.30 5.74
N VAL A 54 5.22 -0.81 6.97
CA VAL A 54 4.59 0.41 7.47
C VAL A 54 5.65 1.37 7.99
N ALA A 55 5.41 2.67 7.81
CA ALA A 55 6.11 3.74 8.49
C ALA A 55 5.18 4.33 9.56
N ARG A 56 5.65 4.32 10.82
CA ARG A 56 4.92 4.85 11.97
C ARG A 56 5.62 6.07 12.55
N LYS A 57 4.90 7.14 12.80
CA LYS A 57 5.34 8.32 13.56
C LYS A 57 4.46 8.49 14.78
N ASP A 58 5.04 8.51 15.98
CA ASP A 58 4.28 8.63 17.23
C ASP A 58 3.13 7.59 17.33
N ASN A 59 3.42 6.36 16.89
CA ASN A 59 2.49 5.22 16.79
C ASN A 59 1.32 5.38 15.79
N GLN A 60 1.37 6.39 14.92
CA GLN A 60 0.42 6.57 13.81
C GLN A 60 1.04 6.15 12.48
N VAL A 61 0.29 5.43 11.66
CA VAL A 61 0.72 5.06 10.30
C VAL A 61 0.75 6.32 9.43
N VAL A 62 1.93 6.65 8.92
CA VAL A 62 2.18 7.81 8.02
C VAL A 62 2.64 7.39 6.62
N GLY A 63 2.85 6.10 6.42
CA GLY A 63 3.14 5.52 5.12
C GLY A 63 3.04 4.01 5.15
N PHE A 64 2.77 3.39 4.01
CA PHE A 64 2.76 1.95 3.86
C PHE A 64 3.17 1.54 2.44
N LEU A 65 3.66 0.31 2.32
CA LEU A 65 3.79 -0.39 1.05
C LEU A 65 3.23 -1.79 1.26
N LEU A 66 2.20 -2.10 0.48
CA LEU A 66 1.52 -3.37 0.48
C LEU A 66 1.99 -4.20 -0.71
N THR A 67 2.23 -5.49 -0.48
CA THR A 67 2.69 -6.43 -1.51
C THR A 67 1.58 -7.44 -1.78
N TRP A 68 1.07 -7.48 -3.01
CA TRP A 68 0.08 -8.49 -3.41
C TRP A 68 0.70 -9.58 -4.29
N PRO A 69 0.18 -10.82 -4.24
CA PRO A 69 0.48 -11.80 -5.28
C PRO A 69 0.01 -11.28 -6.64
N LYS A 70 0.81 -11.50 -7.70
CA LYS A 70 0.52 -11.05 -9.07
C LYS A 70 -0.87 -11.48 -9.55
N ALA A 71 -1.31 -12.67 -9.16
CA ALA A 71 -2.61 -13.23 -9.54
C ALA A 71 -3.83 -12.55 -8.88
N THR A 72 -3.63 -11.81 -7.79
CA THR A 72 -4.71 -11.21 -6.99
C THR A 72 -5.07 -9.79 -7.44
N VAL A 73 -4.26 -9.19 -8.32
CA VAL A 73 -4.47 -7.81 -8.76
C VAL A 73 -5.57 -7.75 -9.81
N GLN A 74 -6.77 -7.36 -9.38
CA GLN A 74 -7.93 -7.12 -10.24
C GLN A 74 -8.12 -5.65 -10.63
N MET A 75 -7.11 -4.80 -10.44
CA MET A 75 -7.18 -3.41 -10.88
C MET A 75 -7.06 -3.36 -12.41
N PRO A 76 -8.06 -2.82 -13.15
CA PRO A 76 -8.04 -2.81 -14.62
C PRO A 76 -6.78 -2.17 -15.22
N ILE A 77 -6.28 -1.11 -14.58
CA ILE A 77 -5.05 -0.43 -15.03
C ILE A 77 -3.80 -1.30 -14.88
N ILE A 78 -3.72 -2.11 -13.82
CA ILE A 78 -2.59 -3.01 -13.60
C ILE A 78 -2.68 -4.21 -14.55
N GLY A 79 -3.89 -4.72 -14.81
CA GLY A 79 -4.12 -5.73 -15.84
C GLY A 79 -3.63 -5.27 -17.22
N THR A 80 -4.01 -4.07 -17.65
CA THR A 80 -3.54 -3.48 -18.92
C THR A 80 -2.03 -3.26 -18.92
N MET A 81 -1.45 -2.73 -17.83
CA MET A 81 0.00 -2.56 -17.73
C MET A 81 0.74 -3.90 -17.80
N LEU A 82 0.23 -4.96 -17.16
CA LEU A 82 0.82 -6.29 -17.22
C LEU A 82 0.64 -6.95 -18.60
N GLN A 83 -0.35 -6.58 -19.39
CA GLN A 83 -0.46 -7.02 -20.79
C GLN A 83 0.62 -6.38 -21.67
N VAL A 84 0.90 -5.09 -21.47
CA VAL A 84 1.94 -4.35 -22.22
C VAL A 84 3.35 -4.70 -21.72
N TYR A 85 3.49 -4.88 -20.41
CA TYR A 85 4.74 -5.17 -19.70
C TYR A 85 4.56 -6.43 -18.84
N PRO A 86 4.62 -7.63 -19.44
CA PRO A 86 4.34 -8.90 -18.74
C PRO A 86 5.34 -9.20 -17.61
N GLY A 87 6.54 -8.61 -17.68
CA GLY A 87 7.65 -8.91 -16.79
C GLY A 87 8.09 -10.37 -16.94
N ASN A 88 8.88 -10.85 -15.99
CA ASN A 88 9.19 -12.27 -15.82
C ASN A 88 8.52 -12.81 -14.53
N LYS A 89 8.79 -14.07 -14.19
CA LYS A 89 8.20 -14.71 -12.99
C LYS A 89 8.61 -14.06 -11.66
N ASP A 90 9.71 -13.32 -11.66
CA ASP A 90 10.30 -12.65 -10.49
C ASP A 90 10.12 -11.12 -10.58
N ALA A 91 9.28 -10.63 -11.51
CA ALA A 91 9.02 -9.21 -11.66
C ALA A 91 7.98 -8.71 -10.66
N TYR A 92 8.23 -7.52 -10.11
CA TYR A 92 7.33 -6.82 -9.21
C TYR A 92 6.81 -5.57 -9.90
N PHE A 93 5.56 -5.23 -9.64
CA PHE A 93 4.96 -3.97 -10.04
C PHE A 93 4.78 -3.11 -8.79
N ASN A 94 5.38 -1.92 -8.79
CA ASN A 94 5.24 -0.97 -7.70
C ASN A 94 4.56 0.31 -8.19
N THR A 95 3.50 0.70 -7.50
CA THR A 95 2.91 2.03 -7.62
C THR A 95 3.27 2.83 -6.38
N LEU A 96 4.02 3.92 -6.56
CA LEU A 96 4.27 4.88 -5.50
C LEU A 96 3.20 5.96 -5.57
N ALA A 97 2.24 5.91 -4.66
CA ALA A 97 1.35 7.04 -4.43
C ALA A 97 2.01 8.01 -3.45
N LYS A 98 1.99 9.30 -3.79
CA LYS A 98 2.44 10.35 -2.86
C LYS A 98 1.38 10.48 -1.76
N ILE A 99 1.68 9.92 -0.59
CA ILE A 99 0.86 10.08 0.60
C ILE A 99 1.12 11.47 1.19
N ARG A 100 0.06 12.25 1.39
CA ARG A 100 0.07 13.44 2.23
C ARG A 100 -0.21 12.96 3.66
N ALA A 101 0.81 13.06 4.51
CA ALA A 101 0.74 12.76 5.95
C ALA A 101 0.88 14.05 6.74
#